data_AF-A0A075JK08-F1
#
_entry.id   AF-A0A075JK08-F1
#
_cell.length_a   1.000
_cell.length_b   1.000
_cell.length_c   1.000
_cell.angle_alpha   90.00
_cell.angle_beta   90.00
_cell.angle_gamma   90.00
#
_symmetry.space_group_name_H-M   'P 1'
#
loop_
_entity.id
_entity.type
_entity.pdbx_description
1 polymer ?
#
loop_
_entity_poly.entity_id
_entity_poly.type
_entity_poly.pdbx_seq_one_letter_code
_entity_poly.pdbx_strand_id
1 'polypeptide(L)' 'MTGSLFIEPYIRLLLGIVLLLIILFIVNQFKGNKQRKPDSLEIMKEKLAKGEITQEEYEEARKRRGK' A
#
# COMPACT_ATOMS: atom_id res chain seq x y z
N MET A 1 47.34 -22.90 -5.64
CA MET A 1 46.66 -21.60 -5.48
C MET A 1 45.60 -21.47 -6.57
N THR A 2 44.42 -22.08 -6.38
CA THR A 2 43.32 -22.09 -7.38
C THR A 2 41.94 -22.06 -6.72
N GLY A 3 41.87 -21.63 -5.45
CA GLY A 3 40.61 -21.59 -4.69
C GLY A 3 39.77 -20.33 -4.91
N SER A 4 40.33 -19.23 -5.42
CA SER A 4 39.66 -17.93 -5.48
C SER A 4 38.79 -17.71 -6.74
N LEU A 5 39.09 -18.38 -7.85
CA LEU A 5 38.41 -18.15 -9.15
C LEU A 5 36.91 -18.48 -9.12
N PHE A 6 36.51 -19.43 -8.28
CA PHE A 6 35.11 -19.81 -8.10
C PHE A 6 34.46 -19.19 -6.87
N ILE A 7 35.14 -18.31 -6.13
CA ILE A 7 34.55 -17.69 -4.94
C ILE A 7 34.04 -16.28 -5.28
N GLU A 8 34.79 -15.54 -6.10
CA GLU A 8 34.45 -14.18 -6.52
C GLU A 8 33.09 -14.04 -7.24
N PRO A 9 32.74 -14.86 -8.24
CA PRO A 9 31.46 -14.71 -8.93
C PRO A 9 30.27 -15.12 -8.06
N TYR A 10 30.46 -16.11 -7.18
CA TYR A 10 29.40 -16.58 -6.28
C TYR A 10 29.10 -15.56 -5.20
N ILE A 11 30.12 -14.93 -4.62
CA ILE A 11 29.93 -13.83 -3.65
C ILE A 11 29.19 -12.66 -4.31
N ARG A 12 29.56 -12.28 -5.54
CA ARG A 12 28.89 -11.21 -6.28
C ARG A 12 27.42 -11.53 -6.56
N LEU A 13 27.12 -12.77 -6.95
CA LEU A 13 25.76 -13.23 -7.22
C LEU A 13 24.93 -13.30 -5.93
N LEU A 14 25.50 -13.81 -4.84
CA LEU A 14 24.87 -13.86 -3.52
C LEU A 14 24.53 -12.45 -3.01
N LEU A 15 25.47 -11.51 -3.10
CA LEU A 15 25.26 -10.10 -2.74
C LEU A 15 24.12 -9.49 -3.57
N GLY A 16 24.06 -9.75 -4.87
CA GLY A 16 22.99 -9.27 -5.73
C GLY A 16 21.61 -9.81 -5.31
N ILE A 17 21.51 -11.10 -5.00
CA ILE A 17 20.27 -11.74 -4.53
C ILE A 17 19.82 -11.14 -3.20
N VAL A 18 20.73 -10.99 -2.24
CA VAL A 18 20.42 -10.41 -0.93
C VAL A 18 19.91 -8.97 -1.08
N LEU A 19 20.56 -8.18 -1.93
CA LEU A 19 20.18 -6.79 -2.16
C LEU A 19 18.82 -6.67 -2.86
N LEU A 20 18.51 -7.59 -3.79
CA LEU A 20 17.20 -7.69 -4.44
C LEU A 20 16.11 -8.03 -3.41
N LEU A 21 16.34 -9.01 -2.53
CA LEU A 21 15.38 -9.37 -1.48
C LEU A 21 15.11 -8.22 -0.52
N ILE A 22 16.14 -7.44 -0.16
CA ILE A 22 15.98 -6.23 0.68
C ILE A 22 15.09 -5.20 -0.04
N ILE A 23 15.35 -4.91 -1.32
CA ILE A 23 14.53 -3.97 -2.10
C ILE A 23 13.08 -4.46 -2.18
N LEU A 24 12.88 -5.75 -2.46
CA LEU A 24 11.55 -6.34 -2.57
C LEU A 24 10.80 -6.26 -1.23
N PHE A 25 11.47 -6.54 -0.11
CA PHE A 25 10.93 -6.42 1.23
C PHE A 25 10.48 -4.99 1.53
N ILE A 26 11.34 -4.01 1.25
CA ILE A 26 11.03 -2.58 1.42
C ILE A 26 9.81 -2.21 0.58
N VAL A 27 9.81 -2.50 -0.72
CA VAL A 27 8.69 -2.16 -1.62
C VAL A 27 7.38 -2.81 -1.14
N ASN A 28 7.42 -4.06 -0.69
CA ASN A 28 6.22 -4.74 -0.19
C ASN A 28 5.71 -4.12 1.13
N GLN A 29 6.62 -3.72 2.02
CA GLN A 29 6.28 -3.02 3.27
C GLN A 29 5.58 -1.68 2.99
N PHE A 30 6.04 -0.93 1.98
CA PHE A 30 5.41 0.33 1.56
C PHE A 30 4.10 0.13 0.78
N LYS A 31 3.89 -1.04 0.18
CA LYS A 31 2.64 -1.38 -0.53
C LYS A 31 1.49 -1.70 0.42
N GLY A 32 1.78 -2.08 1.67
CA GLY A 32 0.80 -2.54 2.66
C GLY A 32 0.02 -1.45 3.40
N ASN A 33 0.35 -0.17 3.22
CA ASN A 33 -0.28 0.91 4.00
C ASN A 33 -0.97 1.99 3.15
N LYS A 34 -1.49 1.60 1.97
CA LYS A 34 -2.72 2.23 1.50
C LYS A 34 -3.86 1.68 2.39
N GLN A 35 -3.88 2.07 3.66
CA GLN A 35 -5.16 2.23 4.34
C GLN A 35 -5.97 3.04 3.34
N ARG A 36 -6.95 2.40 2.71
CA ARG A 36 -7.96 3.13 1.96
C ARG A 36 -8.49 4.10 2.99
N LYS A 37 -8.06 5.37 2.91
CA LYS A 37 -8.72 6.42 3.67
C LYS A 37 -10.19 6.19 3.36
N PRO A 38 -11.02 5.89 4.37
CA PRO A 38 -12.41 5.58 4.12
C PRO A 38 -12.90 6.73 3.28
N ASP A 39 -13.47 6.34 2.15
CA ASP A 39 -13.86 7.32 1.16
C ASP A 39 -14.77 8.34 1.85
N SER A 40 -14.68 9.63 1.52
CA SER A 40 -15.50 10.65 2.21
C SER A 40 -16.99 10.28 2.21
N LEU A 41 -17.46 9.55 1.19
CA LEU A 41 -18.82 9.03 1.11
C LEU A 41 -19.08 7.87 2.09
N GLU A 42 -18.09 7.01 2.31
CA GLU A 42 -18.15 5.89 3.25
C GLU A 42 -18.24 6.39 4.70
N ILE A 43 -17.49 7.45 5.02
CA ILE A 43 -17.61 8.16 6.31
C ILE A 43 -19.03 8.72 6.47
N MET A 44 -19.57 9.40 5.45
CA MET A 44 -20.93 9.95 5.52
C MET A 44 -22.00 8.88 5.63
N LYS A 45 -21.83 7.72 4.97
CA LYS A 45 -22.72 6.57 5.12
C LYS A 45 -22.74 6.05 6.56
N GLU A 46 -21.59 5.99 7.21
CA GLU A 46 -21.49 5.58 8.62
C GLU A 46 -22.19 6.59 9.55
N LYS A 47 -22.03 7.89 9.29
CA LYS A 47 -22.74 8.96 10.03
C LYS A 47 -24.25 8.89 9.85
N LEU A 48 -24.73 8.57 8.65
CA LEU A 48 -26.16 8.38 8.39
C LEU A 48 -26.71 7.19 9.18
N ALA A 49 -25.97 6.08 9.24
CA ALA A 49 -26.35 4.90 10.03
C ALA A 49 -26.39 5.17 11.54
N LYS A 50 -25.54 6.07 12.03
CA LYS A 50 -25.56 6.56 13.42
C LYS A 50 -26.64 7.61 13.68
N GLY A 51 -27.32 8.11 12.65
CA GLY A 51 -28.29 9.20 12.76
C GLY A 51 -27.65 10.58 13.02
N GLU A 52 -26.34 10.72 12.79
CA GLU A 52 -25.62 11.99 12.96
C GLU A 52 -25.84 12.97 11.80
N ILE A 53 -26.30 12.48 10.65
CA ILE A 53 -26.68 13.28 9.48
C ILE A 53 -28.02 12.80 8.92
N THR A 54 -28.66 13.67 8.16
CA THR A 54 -29.93 13.34 7.48
C THR A 54 -29.70 12.62 6.15
N GLN A 55 -30.73 11.92 5.67
CA GLN A 55 -30.69 11.28 4.34
C GLN A 55 -30.50 12.31 3.21
N GLU A 56 -31.05 13.52 3.38
CA GLU A 56 -30.94 14.61 2.41
C GLU A 56 -29.50 15.10 2.26
N GLU A 57 -28.80 15.34 3.38
CA GLU A 57 -27.37 15.71 3.38
C GLU A 57 -26.48 14.64 2.74
N TYR A 58 -26.78 13.37 2.99
CA TYR A 58 -26.06 12.26 2.36
C TYR A 58 -26.28 12.23 0.84
N GLU A 59 -27.51 12.45 0.37
CA GLU A 59 -27.82 12.50 -1.06
C GLU A 59 -27.16 13.69 -1.77
N GLU A 60 -27.15 14.86 -1.15
CA GLU A 60 -26.44 16.03 -1.67
C GLU A 60 -24.95 15.75 -1.86
N ALA A 61 -24.30 15.17 -0.84
CA ALA A 61 -22.89 14.82 -0.91
C ALA A 61 -22.62 13.76 -1.99
N ARG A 62 -23.50 12.77 -2.13
CA ARG A 62 -23.40 11.74 -3.18
C ARG A 62 -23.53 12.35 -4.57
N LYS A 63 -24.45 13.30 -4.77
CA LYS A 63 -24.64 14.00 -6.06
C LYS A 63 -23.45 14.91 -6.40
N ARG A 64 -22.87 15.60 -5.42
CA ARG A 64 -21.70 16.49 -5.63
C ARG A 64 -20.42 15.74 -5.97
N ARG A 65 -20.25 14.53 -5.44
CA ARG A 65 -19.06 13.68 -5.69
C ARG A 65 -19.08 12.97 -7.04
N GLY A 66 -20.26 12.78 -7.63
CA GLY A 66 -20.44 12.13 -8.95
C GLY A 66 -20.37 13.09 -10.15
N LYS A 67 -20.07 14.38 -9.92
CA LYS A 67 -19.73 15.38 -10.96
C LYS A 67 -18.23 15.56 -11.02
#